data_AF-A0A142XQH6-F1
#
_entry.id   AF-A0A142XQH6-F1
#
_cell.length_a   1.000
_cell.length_b   1.000
_cell.length_c   1.000
_cell.angle_alpha   90.00
_cell.angle_beta   90.00
_cell.angle_gamma   90.00
#
_symmetry.space_group_name_H-M   'P 1'
#
loop_
_entity.id
_entity.type
_entity.pdbx_description
1 polymer ?
#
loop_
_entity_poly.entity_id
_entity_poly.type
_entity_poly.pdbx_seq_one_letter_code
_entity_poly.pdbx_strand_id
1 'polypeptide(L)'
;MPFDFSFEALKDGFFDTRAVMDAAMKEYRKTASRFGAFTRTRMKSSLRYKPGKSKPGQPPHVHRSRSKYTRPKKATDGTTVRRQVSPLKELIFFAYDRESESVVIGPVKFGTAADAKVPGLLEKGGSGTFKASRSGERKRGVWSARPFVKPAGDAEAESGKYLKG
;
A
#
# COMPACT_ATOMS: atom_id res chain seq x y z
N MET A 1 -29.25 49.30 25.42
CA MET A 1 -29.30 48.02 24.68
C MET A 1 -27.89 47.66 24.25
N PRO A 2 -27.12 46.88 25.04
CA PRO A 2 -25.86 46.34 24.52
C PRO A 2 -26.20 45.14 23.61
N PHE A 3 -25.76 45.19 22.36
CA PHE A 3 -25.84 44.05 21.46
C PHE A 3 -24.73 43.08 21.83
N ASP A 4 -25.05 42.10 22.66
CA ASP A 4 -24.12 41.05 23.09
C ASP A 4 -24.04 39.98 21.98
N PHE A 5 -23.38 40.33 20.87
CA PHE A 5 -23.04 39.36 19.83
C PHE A 5 -21.91 38.47 20.35
N SER A 6 -22.24 37.33 20.95
CA SER A 6 -21.22 36.35 21.31
C SER A 6 -20.53 35.83 20.05
N PHE A 7 -19.21 35.66 20.12
CA PHE A 7 -18.42 35.14 19.00
C PHE A 7 -18.91 33.74 18.56
N GLU A 8 -19.38 32.93 19.51
CA GLU A 8 -20.08 31.66 19.25
C GLU A 8 -21.38 31.85 18.43
N ALA A 9 -22.22 32.84 18.75
CA ALA A 9 -23.45 33.11 17.99
C ALA A 9 -23.17 33.62 16.56
N LEU A 10 -22.06 34.36 16.37
CA LEU A 10 -21.59 34.79 15.06
C LEU A 10 -21.04 33.63 14.20
N LYS A 11 -20.49 32.59 14.84
CA LYS A 11 -20.06 31.35 14.16
C LYS A 11 -21.24 30.48 13.73
N ASP A 12 -22.28 30.39 14.53
CA ASP A 12 -23.51 29.65 14.19
C ASP A 12 -24.34 30.35 13.10
N GLY A 13 -24.15 31.66 12.90
CA GLY A 13 -24.80 32.43 11.83
C GLY A 13 -24.11 32.36 10.46
N PHE A 14 -22.87 31.85 10.37
CA PHE A 14 -22.06 31.87 9.15
C PHE A 14 -22.21 30.58 8.33
N PHE A 15 -23.40 30.34 7.79
CA PHE A 15 -23.77 29.16 6.98
C PHE A 15 -23.71 27.83 7.76
N ASP A 16 -24.59 26.87 7.43
CA ASP A 16 -24.68 25.54 8.03
C ASP A 16 -23.31 24.83 8.12
N THR A 17 -22.61 25.03 9.25
CA THR A 17 -21.20 24.64 9.41
C THR A 17 -21.03 23.13 9.32
N ARG A 18 -22.03 22.38 9.80
CA ARG A 18 -22.09 20.92 9.66
C ARG A 18 -22.21 20.52 8.20
N ALA A 19 -23.15 21.11 7.45
CA ALA A 19 -23.29 20.79 6.02
C ALA A 19 -22.03 21.12 5.21
N VAL A 20 -21.35 22.23 5.54
CA VAL A 20 -20.08 22.61 4.90
C VAL A 20 -18.96 21.63 5.24
N MET A 21 -18.81 21.27 6.52
CA MET A 21 -17.81 20.30 6.97
C MET A 21 -18.07 18.91 6.37
N ASP A 22 -19.32 18.47 6.32
CA ASP A 22 -19.69 17.18 5.72
C ASP A 22 -19.36 17.13 4.21
N ALA A 23 -19.60 18.24 3.50
CA ALA A 23 -19.22 18.37 2.11
C ALA A 23 -17.69 18.33 1.92
N ALA A 24 -16.94 19.03 2.77
CA ALA A 24 -15.48 19.00 2.77
C ALA A 24 -14.93 17.60 3.07
N MET A 25 -15.45 16.93 4.09
CA MET A 25 -15.04 15.59 4.53
C MET A 25 -15.37 14.52 3.48
N LYS A 26 -16.45 14.72 2.71
CA LYS A 26 -16.78 13.87 1.57
C LYS A 26 -15.71 13.96 0.48
N GLU A 27 -15.27 15.17 0.13
CA GLU A 27 -14.21 15.37 -0.85
C GLU A 27 -12.83 14.93 -0.33
N TYR A 28 -12.55 15.18 0.95
CA TYR A 28 -11.34 14.67 1.62
C TYR A 28 -11.27 13.15 1.53
N ARG A 29 -12.34 12.43 1.90
CA ARG A 29 -12.40 10.96 1.83
C ARG A 29 -12.16 10.45 0.41
N LYS A 30 -12.75 11.09 -0.60
CA LYS A 30 -12.53 10.70 -2.02
C LYS A 30 -11.08 10.89 -2.41
N THR A 31 -10.51 12.04 -2.09
CA THR A 31 -9.12 12.41 -2.39
C THR A 31 -8.14 11.47 -1.71
N ALA A 32 -8.36 11.20 -0.43
CA ALA A 32 -7.58 10.28 0.38
C ALA A 32 -7.68 8.84 -0.17
N SER A 33 -8.88 8.39 -0.53
CA SER A 33 -9.07 7.07 -1.16
C SER A 33 -8.37 6.96 -2.53
N ARG A 34 -8.39 8.02 -3.34
CA ARG A 34 -7.65 8.11 -4.61
C ARG A 34 -6.15 8.06 -4.40
N PHE A 35 -5.63 8.80 -3.41
CA PHE A 35 -4.23 8.78 -3.02
C PHE A 35 -3.78 7.35 -2.66
N GLY A 36 -4.57 6.64 -1.85
CA GLY A 36 -4.32 5.24 -1.52
C GLY A 36 -4.31 4.32 -2.73
N ALA A 37 -5.27 4.48 -3.64
CA ALA A 37 -5.37 3.69 -4.86
C ALA A 37 -4.19 3.91 -5.82
N PHE A 38 -3.76 5.17 -6.00
CA PHE A 38 -2.63 5.52 -6.85
C PHE A 38 -1.31 5.09 -6.24
N THR A 39 -1.11 5.29 -4.94
CA THR A 39 0.08 4.81 -4.23
C THR A 39 0.21 3.30 -4.36
N ARG A 40 -0.88 2.54 -4.13
CA ARG A 40 -0.90 1.09 -4.34
C ARG A 40 -0.53 0.71 -5.77
N THR A 41 -1.03 1.44 -6.75
CA THR A 41 -0.73 1.19 -8.17
C THR A 41 0.74 1.43 -8.48
N ARG A 42 1.33 2.51 -7.93
CA ARG A 42 2.76 2.82 -8.05
C ARG A 42 3.64 1.80 -7.34
N MET A 43 3.25 1.34 -6.15
CA MET A 43 3.94 0.21 -5.49
C MET A 43 3.90 -1.05 -6.36
N LYS A 44 2.75 -1.39 -6.94
CA LYS A 44 2.65 -2.54 -7.85
C LYS A 44 3.48 -2.36 -9.11
N SER A 45 3.64 -1.13 -9.59
CA SER A 45 4.44 -0.83 -10.77
C SER A 45 5.94 -0.92 -10.45
N SER A 46 6.41 -0.40 -9.31
CA SER A 46 7.82 -0.50 -8.90
C SER A 46 8.28 -1.95 -8.73
N LEU A 47 7.37 -2.84 -8.30
CA LEU A 47 7.57 -4.27 -8.18
C LEU A 47 7.55 -4.99 -9.55
N ARG A 48 8.72 -5.07 -10.20
CA ARG A 48 8.91 -5.70 -11.52
C ARG A 48 9.26 -7.19 -11.41
N TYR A 49 8.70 -8.01 -12.32
CA TYR A 49 9.07 -9.41 -12.45
C TYR A 49 10.42 -9.54 -13.16
N LYS A 50 11.46 -9.98 -12.46
CA LYS A 50 12.82 -10.18 -12.99
C LYS A 50 13.52 -11.32 -12.25
N PRO A 51 14.49 -12.02 -12.87
CA PRO A 51 15.36 -12.94 -12.15
C PRO A 51 16.34 -12.18 -11.24
N GLY A 52 16.94 -12.88 -10.27
CA GLY A 52 17.94 -12.33 -9.38
C GLY A 52 17.41 -11.34 -8.32
N LYS A 53 18.31 -10.85 -7.48
CA LYS A 53 18.02 -9.92 -6.38
C LYS A 53 18.18 -8.48 -6.88
N SER A 54 17.33 -7.54 -6.44
CA SER A 54 17.53 -6.10 -6.69
C SER A 54 18.74 -5.55 -5.92
N LYS A 55 19.23 -4.36 -6.29
CA LYS A 55 20.24 -3.64 -5.50
C LYS A 55 19.62 -3.14 -4.17
N PRO A 56 20.41 -2.96 -3.10
CA PRO A 56 19.96 -2.26 -1.90
C PRO A 56 19.36 -0.88 -2.24
N GLY A 57 18.32 -0.47 -1.51
CA GLY A 57 17.60 0.78 -1.77
C GLY A 57 16.64 0.75 -2.97
N GLN A 58 16.80 -0.20 -3.90
CA GLN A 58 15.87 -0.37 -5.03
C GLN A 58 14.72 -1.31 -4.66
N PRO A 59 13.53 -1.14 -5.26
CA PRO A 59 12.39 -1.99 -5.01
C PRO A 59 12.73 -3.46 -5.32
N PRO A 60 12.18 -4.41 -4.55
CA PRO A 60 12.50 -5.82 -4.71
C PRO A 60 11.99 -6.37 -6.05
N HIS A 61 12.80 -7.24 -6.67
CA HIS A 61 12.35 -8.04 -7.81
C HIS A 61 11.28 -9.03 -7.38
N VAL A 62 10.31 -9.22 -8.26
CA VAL A 62 9.16 -10.08 -8.03
C VAL A 62 9.37 -11.41 -8.72
N HIS A 63 9.16 -12.50 -7.98
CA HIS A 63 9.26 -13.86 -8.52
C HIS A 63 7.91 -14.58 -8.44
N ARG A 64 7.60 -15.38 -9.47
CA ARG A 64 6.37 -16.18 -9.54
C ARG A 64 6.53 -17.58 -8.95
N SER A 65 7.77 -18.04 -8.76
CA SER A 65 8.07 -19.43 -8.41
C SER A 65 7.36 -19.84 -7.11
N ARG A 66 6.62 -20.96 -7.17
CA ARG A 66 5.95 -21.60 -6.02
C ARG A 66 4.92 -20.75 -5.28
N SER A 67 4.37 -19.74 -5.94
CA SER A 67 3.27 -19.00 -5.32
C SER A 67 1.99 -19.83 -5.31
N LYS A 68 1.33 -19.88 -4.15
CA LYS A 68 -0.05 -20.38 -4.02
C LYS A 68 -1.06 -19.45 -4.68
N TYR A 69 -0.69 -18.18 -4.91
CA TYR A 69 -1.56 -17.18 -5.48
C TYR A 69 -1.52 -17.23 -7.01
N THR A 70 -2.70 -17.19 -7.61
CA THR A 70 -2.89 -17.27 -9.06
C THR A 70 -3.89 -16.23 -9.52
N ARG A 71 -3.76 -15.74 -10.76
CA ARG A 71 -4.75 -14.87 -11.41
C ARG A 71 -5.28 -15.52 -12.69
N PRO A 72 -6.56 -15.32 -13.03
CA PRO A 72 -7.06 -15.70 -14.34
C PRO A 72 -6.32 -14.90 -15.42
N LYS A 73 -5.99 -15.57 -16.51
CA LYS A 73 -5.40 -15.02 -17.73
C LYS A 73 -6.18 -15.62 -18.90
N LYS A 74 -6.65 -14.78 -19.82
CA LYS A 74 -7.20 -15.27 -21.09
C LYS A 74 -6.07 -15.84 -21.94
N ALA A 75 -6.22 -17.07 -22.37
CA ALA A 75 -5.37 -17.71 -23.36
C ALA A 75 -5.72 -17.19 -24.76
N THR A 76 -4.84 -17.47 -25.72
CA THR A 76 -5.07 -17.12 -27.14
C THR A 76 -6.37 -17.74 -27.65
N ASP A 77 -6.67 -18.97 -27.19
CA ASP A 77 -7.84 -19.75 -27.60
C ASP A 77 -9.15 -19.32 -26.90
N GLY A 78 -9.17 -18.15 -26.26
CA GLY A 78 -10.32 -17.65 -25.51
C GLY A 78 -10.57 -18.33 -24.15
N THR A 79 -9.92 -19.45 -23.85
CA THR A 79 -10.01 -20.14 -22.56
C THR A 79 -9.37 -19.34 -21.42
N THR A 80 -9.83 -19.54 -20.19
CA THR A 80 -9.25 -18.88 -19.01
C THR A 80 -8.29 -19.83 -18.29
N VAL A 81 -7.00 -19.47 -18.27
CA VAL A 81 -5.95 -20.21 -17.57
C VAL A 81 -5.51 -19.49 -16.30
N ARG A 82 -5.11 -20.23 -15.26
CA ARG A 82 -4.59 -19.64 -14.02
C ARG A 82 -3.08 -19.43 -14.12
N ARG A 83 -2.63 -18.18 -13.96
CA ARG A 83 -1.21 -17.82 -13.93
C ARG A 83 -0.74 -17.59 -12.51
N GLN A 84 0.36 -18.22 -12.09
CA GLN A 84 1.01 -17.91 -10.81
C GLN A 84 1.47 -16.45 -10.75
N VAL A 85 1.27 -15.84 -9.59
CA VAL A 85 1.62 -14.44 -9.31
C VAL A 85 2.29 -14.32 -7.95
N SER A 86 3.12 -13.30 -7.74
CA SER A 86 3.83 -13.20 -6.48
C SER A 86 2.95 -12.63 -5.36
N PRO A 87 2.96 -13.23 -4.16
CA PRO A 87 2.25 -12.68 -3.01
C PRO A 87 2.70 -11.25 -2.67
N LEU A 88 3.98 -10.94 -2.89
CA LEU A 88 4.54 -9.60 -2.64
C LEU A 88 3.86 -8.51 -3.45
N LYS A 89 3.45 -8.82 -4.68
CA LYS A 89 2.81 -7.87 -5.59
C LYS A 89 1.30 -7.84 -5.43
N GLU A 90 0.69 -8.96 -5.06
CA GLU A 90 -0.76 -9.06 -4.95
C GLU A 90 -1.30 -8.60 -3.61
N LEU A 91 -0.60 -8.90 -2.51
CA LEU A 91 -1.02 -8.60 -1.14
C LEU A 91 -0.64 -7.19 -0.70
N ILE A 92 -0.84 -6.20 -1.56
CA ILE A 92 -0.75 -4.78 -1.21
C ILE A 92 -2.17 -4.25 -1.14
N PHE A 93 -2.51 -3.61 -0.03
CA PHE A 93 -3.84 -3.09 0.25
C PHE A 93 -3.76 -1.64 0.71
N PHE A 94 -4.90 -0.96 0.62
CA PHE A 94 -5.10 0.34 1.23
C PHE A 94 -6.49 0.39 1.86
N ALA A 95 -6.64 1.18 2.91
CA ALA A 95 -7.91 1.47 3.54
C ALA A 95 -7.93 2.94 4.00
N TYR A 96 -9.09 3.57 3.89
CA TYR A 96 -9.37 4.84 4.54
C TYR A 96 -10.01 4.55 5.89
N ASP A 97 -9.42 5.09 6.96
CA ASP A 97 -9.99 5.06 8.30
C ASP A 97 -10.76 6.35 8.54
N ARG A 98 -12.03 6.20 8.96
CA ARG A 98 -12.94 7.34 9.18
C ARG A 98 -12.70 8.01 10.53
N GLU A 99 -12.23 7.26 11.53
CA GLU A 99 -12.02 7.81 12.88
C GLU A 99 -10.77 8.68 12.94
N SER A 100 -9.68 8.23 12.32
CA SER A 100 -8.42 9.00 12.26
C SER A 100 -8.28 9.87 11.02
N GLU A 101 -9.30 9.90 10.15
CA GLU A 101 -9.29 10.59 8.85
C GLU A 101 -8.01 10.35 8.06
N SER A 102 -7.54 9.10 8.05
CA SER A 102 -6.23 8.76 7.51
C SER A 102 -6.31 7.61 6.52
N VAL A 103 -5.30 7.51 5.64
CA VAL A 103 -5.18 6.42 4.68
C VAL A 103 -4.00 5.57 5.05
N VAL A 104 -4.27 4.29 5.28
CA VAL A 104 -3.24 3.29 5.55
C VAL A 104 -3.00 2.48 4.29
N ILE A 105 -1.74 2.43 3.83
CA ILE A 105 -1.33 1.66 2.65
C ILE A 105 -0.17 0.75 3.01
N GLY A 106 -0.21 -0.52 2.60
CA GLY A 106 0.93 -1.39 2.81
C GLY A 106 0.76 -2.83 2.35
N PRO A 107 1.88 -3.58 2.33
CA PRO A 107 1.86 -5.01 2.09
C PRO A 107 1.39 -5.79 3.33
N VAL A 108 0.52 -6.78 3.12
CA VAL A 108 0.16 -7.75 4.16
C VAL A 108 1.25 -8.81 4.25
N LYS A 109 1.55 -9.23 5.48
CA LYS A 109 2.53 -10.28 5.76
C LYS A 109 2.13 -11.58 5.05
N PHE A 110 3.10 -12.25 4.43
CA PHE A 110 2.92 -13.57 3.85
C PHE A 110 4.17 -14.43 4.10
N GLY A 111 4.01 -15.74 4.11
CA GLY A 111 5.01 -16.71 4.57
C GLY A 111 4.48 -17.52 5.76
N THR A 112 5.26 -18.48 6.25
CA THR A 112 4.89 -19.21 7.47
C THR A 112 5.28 -18.42 8.71
N ALA A 113 4.63 -18.66 9.85
CA ALA A 113 4.97 -17.99 11.11
C ALA A 113 6.44 -18.20 11.53
N ALA A 114 7.03 -19.33 11.14
CA ALA A 114 8.42 -19.63 11.34
C ALA A 114 9.35 -18.83 10.41
N ASP A 115 8.91 -18.47 9.20
CA ASP A 115 9.75 -17.75 8.25
C ASP A 115 9.73 -16.25 8.52
N ALA A 116 10.84 -15.58 8.24
CA ALA A 116 10.90 -14.14 8.42
C ALA A 116 9.80 -13.44 7.59
N LYS A 117 9.04 -12.56 8.25
CA LYS A 117 7.92 -11.80 7.64
C LYS A 117 8.45 -10.91 6.51
N VAL A 118 8.40 -11.44 5.29
CA VAL A 118 9.14 -10.94 4.13
C VAL A 118 8.91 -9.45 3.84
N PRO A 119 7.68 -8.91 3.84
CA PRO A 119 7.49 -7.50 3.50
C PRO A 119 8.20 -6.54 4.45
N GLY A 120 8.20 -6.83 5.76
CA GLY A 120 8.86 -5.98 6.75
C GLY A 120 10.38 -5.97 6.60
N LEU A 121 10.98 -7.13 6.31
CA LEU A 121 12.41 -7.25 6.03
C LEU A 121 12.82 -6.50 4.77
N LEU A 122 11.97 -6.51 3.73
CA LEU A 122 12.26 -5.79 2.50
C LEU A 122 12.13 -4.28 2.69
N GLU A 123 11.15 -3.81 3.47
CA GLU A 123 11.00 -2.37 3.73
C GLU A 123 12.11 -1.80 4.63
N LYS A 124 12.37 -2.44 5.77
CA LYS A 124 13.26 -1.89 6.82
C LYS A 124 14.67 -2.49 6.80
N GLY A 125 14.88 -3.59 6.09
CA GLY A 125 16.06 -4.43 6.29
C GLY A 125 16.00 -5.21 7.61
N GLY A 126 17.08 -5.93 7.92
CA GLY A 126 17.25 -6.64 9.19
C GLY A 126 17.70 -8.08 9.02
N SER A 127 17.68 -8.83 10.13
CA SER A 127 18.01 -10.24 10.15
C SER A 127 16.77 -11.11 10.34
N GLY A 128 16.83 -12.33 9.84
CA GLY A 128 15.72 -13.27 9.95
C GLY A 128 16.14 -14.69 9.59
N THR A 129 15.30 -15.65 9.94
CA THR A 129 15.52 -17.05 9.57
C THR A 129 14.67 -17.43 8.38
N PHE A 130 15.24 -18.23 7.47
CA PHE A 130 14.56 -18.75 6.28
C PHE A 130 14.88 -20.23 6.09
N LYS A 131 13.96 -20.97 5.47
CA LYS A 131 14.22 -22.34 5.02
C LYS A 131 15.19 -22.29 3.83
N ALA A 132 16.39 -22.83 4.02
CA ALA A 132 17.45 -22.87 3.01
C ALA A 132 17.34 -24.10 2.10
N SER A 133 16.82 -25.21 2.62
CA SER A 133 16.67 -26.46 1.89
C SER A 133 15.21 -26.95 1.88
N ARG A 134 14.89 -27.86 0.96
CA ARG A 134 13.63 -28.62 1.00
C ARG A 134 13.58 -29.60 2.17
N SER A 135 14.74 -30.05 2.69
CA SER A 135 14.80 -30.96 3.85
C SER A 135 14.45 -30.27 5.18
N GLY A 136 14.25 -28.95 5.16
CA GLY A 136 13.83 -28.18 6.33
C GLY A 136 14.98 -27.47 7.05
N GLU A 137 16.20 -27.51 6.52
CA GLU A 137 17.34 -26.77 7.07
C GLU A 137 17.02 -25.27 7.13
N ARG A 138 17.20 -24.66 8.31
CA ARG A 138 16.93 -23.24 8.54
C ARG A 138 18.25 -22.49 8.66
N LYS A 139 18.38 -21.39 7.91
CA LYS A 139 19.54 -20.50 7.99
C LYS A 139 19.12 -19.11 8.43
N ARG A 140 20.04 -18.43 9.13
CA ARG A 140 19.91 -17.00 9.42
C ARG A 140 20.48 -16.22 8.24
N GLY A 141 19.75 -15.21 7.80
CA GLY A 141 20.18 -14.27 6.78
C GLY A 141 20.12 -12.84 7.30
N VAL A 142 20.90 -11.97 6.67
CA VAL A 142 20.82 -10.51 6.84
C VAL A 142 20.39 -9.93 5.50
N TRP A 143 19.42 -9.03 5.53
CA TRP A 143 18.87 -8.35 4.36
C TRP A 143 19.03 -6.84 4.48
N SER A 144 19.53 -6.22 3.42
CA SER A 144 19.51 -4.76 3.28
C SER A 144 18.12 -4.27 2.93
N ALA A 145 17.78 -3.05 3.37
CA ALA A 145 16.52 -2.39 3.05
C ALA A 145 16.36 -2.18 1.53
N ARG A 146 15.14 -2.40 1.06
CA ARG A 146 14.65 -2.28 -0.32
C ARG A 146 13.24 -1.66 -0.28
N PRO A 147 13.14 -0.41 0.19
CA PRO A 147 11.86 0.23 0.42
C PRO A 147 11.10 0.39 -0.90
N PHE A 148 9.82 0.05 -0.90
CA PHE A 148 8.94 0.26 -2.06
C PHE A 148 7.62 0.92 -1.67
N VAL A 149 7.27 0.98 -0.38
CA VAL A 149 6.10 1.70 0.14
C VAL A 149 6.37 3.21 0.16
N LYS A 150 7.33 3.65 0.99
CA LYS A 150 7.60 5.08 1.20
C LYS A 150 7.94 5.83 -0.10
N PRO A 151 8.88 5.34 -0.95
CA PRO A 151 9.18 6.01 -2.20
C PRO A 151 7.99 6.09 -3.16
N ALA A 152 7.02 5.17 -3.08
CA ALA A 152 5.82 5.23 -3.89
C ALA A 152 4.83 6.28 -3.39
N GLY A 153 4.68 6.40 -2.07
CA GLY A 153 3.82 7.41 -1.44
C GLY A 153 4.34 8.83 -1.68
N ASP A 154 5.63 9.06 -1.39
CA ASP A 154 6.27 10.38 -1.56
C ASP A 154 6.13 10.87 -3.00
N ALA A 155 6.35 9.97 -3.96
CA ALA A 155 6.32 10.35 -5.36
C ALA A 155 4.89 10.48 -5.93
N GLU A 156 3.87 9.86 -5.32
CA GLU A 156 2.47 10.17 -5.65
C GLU A 156 2.05 11.51 -5.04
N ALA A 157 2.48 11.81 -3.80
CA ALA A 157 2.24 13.08 -3.13
C ALA A 157 2.79 14.25 -3.96
N GLU A 158 4.03 14.13 -4.45
CA GLU A 158 4.68 15.09 -5.34
C GLU A 158 3.95 15.23 -6.69
N SER A 159 3.41 14.14 -7.24
CA SER A 159 2.74 14.19 -8.55
C SER A 159 1.39 14.92 -8.54
N GLY A 160 0.74 15.02 -7.37
CA GLY A 160 -0.58 15.64 -7.23
C GLY A 160 -1.72 14.99 -8.03
N LYS A 161 -1.52 13.83 -8.66
CA LYS A 161 -2.52 13.20 -9.57
C LYS A 161 -3.86 12.91 -8.89
N TYR A 162 -3.83 12.62 -7.60
CA TYR A 162 -5.01 12.32 -6.78
C TYR A 162 -5.95 13.52 -6.59
N LEU A 163 -5.50 14.74 -6.88
CA LEU A 163 -6.28 15.99 -6.77
C LEU A 163 -7.09 16.32 -8.03
N LYS A 164 -6.79 15.69 -9.18
CA LYS A 164 -7.33 16.08 -10.50
C LYS A 164 -8.62 15.36 -10.92
N GLY A 165 -9.31 14.69 -9.99
CA GLY A 165 -10.45 13.82 -10.31
C GLY A 165 -11.78 14.34 -9.82
#